data_AF-A0A2S9ENQ1-F1
#
_entry.id   AF-A0A2S9ENQ1-F1
#
_cell.length_a   1.000
_cell.length_b   1.000
_cell.length_c   1.000
_cell.angle_alpha   90.00
_cell.angle_beta   90.00
_cell.angle_gamma   90.00
#
_symmetry.space_group_name_H-M   'P 1'
#
loop_
_entity.id
_entity.type
_entity.pdbx_description
1 polymer ?
#
loop_
_entity_poly.entity_id
_entity_poly.type
_entity_poly.pdbx_seq_one_letter_code
_entity_poly.pdbx_strand_id
1 'polypeptide(L)' 'MTSKLRISAVKPVAGKHALEIEWNNGEKHAVDLTDHIESFPVLKPLSDLAHFCQAKVGE' A
#
# COMPACT_ATOMS: atom_id res chain seq x y z
N MET A 1 -8.60 -13.73 -15.34
CA MET A 1 -7.27 -13.19 -15.71
C MET A 1 -6.37 -13.35 -14.50
N THR A 2 -5.42 -14.26 -14.52
CA THR A 2 -4.46 -14.42 -13.42
C THR A 2 -3.42 -13.31 -13.54
N SER A 3 -3.47 -12.32 -12.64
CA SER A 3 -2.42 -11.32 -12.51
C SER A 3 -1.09 -12.07 -12.33
N LYS A 4 -0.23 -12.07 -13.35
CA LYS A 4 1.08 -12.76 -13.34
C LYS A 4 2.02 -12.19 -12.27
N LEU A 5 1.76 -10.96 -11.86
CA LEU A 5 2.52 -10.24 -10.86
C LEU A 5 1.90 -10.46 -9.48
N ARG A 6 2.71 -11.04 -8.57
CA ARG A 6 2.38 -11.13 -7.14
C ARG A 6 3.16 -10.08 -6.39
N ILE A 7 2.50 -9.48 -5.40
CA ILE A 7 3.14 -8.59 -4.44
C ILE A 7 4.02 -9.45 -3.54
N SER A 8 5.33 -9.20 -3.55
CA SER A 8 6.29 -9.86 -2.67
C SER A 8 6.42 -9.14 -1.34
N ALA A 9 6.44 -7.80 -1.38
CA ALA A 9 6.52 -6.97 -0.20
C ALA A 9 5.79 -5.65 -0.42
N VAL A 10 5.32 -5.05 0.67
CA VAL A 10 4.86 -3.65 0.69
C VAL A 10 5.61 -2.91 1.79
N LYS A 11 5.99 -1.67 1.50
CA LYS A 11 6.64 -0.78 2.46
C LYS A 11 5.91 0.57 2.45
N PRO A 12 5.34 0.99 3.58
CA PRO A 12 4.81 2.34 3.70
C PRO A 12 5.94 3.37 3.62
N VAL A 13 5.72 4.41 2.82
CA VAL A 13 6.64 5.54 2.68
C VAL A 13 6.45 6.45 3.89
N ALA A 14 7.52 6.67 4.66
CA ALA A 14 7.45 7.49 5.85
C ALA A 14 6.91 8.91 5.55
N GLY A 15 5.92 9.33 6.33
CA GLY A 15 5.32 10.67 6.22
C GLY A 15 4.36 10.87 5.05
N LYS A 16 4.01 9.82 4.31
CA LYS A 16 3.02 9.86 3.21
C LYS A 16 2.09 8.66 3.26
N HIS A 17 0.88 8.81 2.76
CA HIS A 17 -0.06 7.71 2.52
C HIS A 17 0.25 6.96 1.21
N ALA A 18 1.53 6.67 1.00
CA ALA A 18 2.02 5.97 -0.19
C ALA A 18 2.66 4.63 0.20
N LEU A 19 2.40 3.59 -0.61
CA LEU A 19 3.02 2.27 -0.48
C LEU A 19 4.01 2.04 -1.60
N GLU A 20 5.23 1.67 -1.25
CA GLU A 20 6.16 1.02 -2.17
C GLU A 20 5.84 -0.47 -2.23
N ILE A 21 5.35 -0.92 -3.38
CA ILE A 21 5.03 -2.30 -3.68
C ILE A 21 6.22 -2.92 -4.41
N GLU A 22 6.78 -3.97 -3.84
CA GLU A 22 7.79 -4.80 -4.49
C GLU A 22 7.11 -6.04 -5.07
N TRP A 23 7.27 -6.23 -6.38
CA TRP A 23 6.71 -7.37 -7.11
C TRP A 23 7.70 -8.54 -7.12
N ASN A 24 7.19 -9.76 -7.38
CA ASN A 24 8.06 -10.95 -7.50
C ASN A 24 9.13 -10.85 -8.60
N ASN A 25 8.95 -9.94 -9.55
CA ASN A 25 9.88 -9.69 -10.65
C ASN A 25 11.01 -8.73 -10.25
N GLY A 26 11.06 -8.28 -8.99
CA GLY A 26 12.03 -7.31 -8.49
C GLY A 26 11.68 -5.85 -8.81
N GLU A 27 10.60 -5.61 -9.54
CA GLU A 27 10.10 -4.27 -9.84
C GLU A 27 9.49 -3.63 -8.60
N LYS A 28 9.72 -2.32 -8.42
CA LYS A 28 9.20 -1.52 -7.32
C LYS A 28 8.31 -0.42 -7.86
N HIS A 29 7.11 -0.30 -7.29
CA HIS A 29 6.15 0.72 -7.67
C HIS A 29 5.68 1.47 -6.42
N ALA A 30 5.80 2.80 -6.44
CA ALA A 30 5.17 3.65 -5.44
C ALA A 30 3.73 3.95 -5.86
N VAL A 31 2.78 3.59 -5.01
CA VAL A 31 1.35 3.88 -5.19
C VAL A 31 0.92 4.84 -4.11
N ASP A 32 0.40 6.00 -4.52
CA ASP A 32 -0.25 6.93 -3.61
C ASP A 32 -1.69 6.46 -3.35
N LEU A 33 -2.03 6.30 -2.07
CA LEU A 33 -3.36 5.86 -1.65
C LEU A 33 -4.14 6.97 -0.97
N THR A 34 -3.66 8.22 -0.99
CA THR A 34 -4.28 9.35 -0.30
C THR A 34 -5.72 9.54 -0.76
N ASP A 35 -5.93 9.67 -2.07
CA ASP A 35 -7.26 9.84 -2.69
C ASP A 35 -8.20 8.66 -2.37
N HIS A 36 -7.66 7.44 -2.34
CA HIS A 36 -8.43 6.25 -2.01
C HIS A 36 -8.84 6.22 -0.53
N ILE A 37 -7.93 6.58 0.38
CA ILE A 37 -8.22 6.65 1.81
C ILE A 37 -9.27 7.72 2.10
N GLU A 38 -9.22 8.85 1.40
CA GLU A 38 -10.20 9.94 1.53
C GLU A 38 -11.57 9.58 0.94
N SER A 39 -11.59 8.86 -0.19
CA SER A 39 -12.82 8.47 -0.89
C SER A 39 -13.58 7.35 -0.17
N PHE A 40 -12.88 6.45 0.54
CA PHE A 40 -13.50 5.31 1.22
C PHE A 40 -13.60 5.52 2.74
N PRO A 41 -14.80 5.71 3.31
CA PRO A 41 -14.96 5.99 4.74
C PRO A 41 -14.51 4.84 5.65
N VAL A 42 -14.46 3.61 5.15
CA VAL A 42 -13.92 2.44 5.85
C VAL A 42 -12.40 2.50 6.04
N LEU A 43 -11.70 3.27 5.20
CA LEU A 43 -10.25 3.44 5.24
C LEU A 43 -9.82 4.65 6.07
N LYS A 44 -10.75 5.44 6.63
CA LYS A 44 -10.46 6.54 7.58
C LYS A 44 -9.44 6.21 8.68
N PRO A 45 -9.42 5.02 9.32
CA PRO A 45 -8.38 4.70 10.30
C PRO A 45 -6.97 4.67 9.69
N LEU A 46 -6.82 4.42 8.38
CA LEU A 46 -5.55 4.48 7.65
C LEU A 46 -5.10 5.91 7.32
N SER A 47 -5.94 6.94 7.53
CA SER A 47 -5.48 8.32 7.53
C SER A 47 -4.49 8.58 8.66
N ASP A 48 -4.54 7.80 9.73
CA ASP A 48 -3.51 7.81 10.75
C ASP A 48 -2.25 7.09 10.25
N LEU A 49 -1.14 7.82 10.21
CA LEU A 49 0.13 7.31 9.70
C LEU A 49 0.65 6.12 10.53
N ALA A 50 0.33 6.03 11.83
CA ALA A 50 0.79 4.91 12.64
C ALA A 50 0.05 3.62 12.24
N HIS A 51 -1.25 3.69 11.94
CA HIS A 51 -1.99 2.55 11.38
C HIS A 51 -1.52 2.21 9.96
N PHE A 52 -1.28 3.22 9.12
CA PHE A 52 -0.78 3.01 7.76
C PHE A 52 0.61 2.36 7.74
N CYS A 53 1.48 2.72 8.68
CA CYS A 53 2.81 2.12 8.84
C CYS A 53 2.78 0.64 9.22
N GLN A 54 1.63 0.10 9.65
CA GLN A 54 1.46 -1.32 9.94
C GLN A 54 1.08 -2.15 8.71
N ALA A 55 0.99 -1.55 7.51
CA ALA A 55 0.64 -2.24 6.27
C ALA A 55 1.57 -3.44 6.00
N LYS A 56 0.97 -4.59 5.69
CA LYS A 56 1.64 -5.85 5.35
C LYS A 56 0.91 -6.52 4.18
N VAL A 57 1.63 -7.38 3.48
CA VAL A 57 1.04 -8.26 2.46
C VAL A 57 0.15 -9.28 3.18
N GLY A 58 -1.14 -9.33 2.84
CA GLY A 58 -2.05 -10.38 3.28
C GLY A 58 -1.85 -11.67 2.48
N GLU A 59 -2.08 -12.82 3.11
CA GLU A 59 -1.98 -14.16 2.47
C GLU A 59 -3.02 -14.40 1.37
#